data_AF-A0A9W7YJC0-F1
#
_entry.id   AF-A0A9W7YJC0-F1
#
_cell.length_a   1.000
_cell.length_b   1.000
_cell.length_c   1.000
_cell.angle_alpha   90.00
_cell.angle_beta   90.00
_cell.angle_gamma   90.00
#
_symmetry.space_group_name_H-M   'P 1'
#
loop_
_entity.id
_entity.type
_entity.pdbx_description
1 polymer ?
#
loop_
_entity_poly.entity_id
_entity_poly.type
_entity_poly.pdbx_seq_one_letter_code
_entity_poly.pdbx_strand_id
1 'polypeptide(L)'
;MTNCPTGTEVGLAWLGTLCTTTSSTNTVQGGVSSGTGVSAVSRDEWKVVAHEVGHNFGAMHDCTSQECPCNGSSCNQCCPCSDNCDCGARYIMNPTSPVSTDDFSPCSIRSMCATVAGTGLKCLQDPGKRATLSAGMCGNGIKEDGEECDCGSGDECKADPCCDAATCKLKPGAQCADSNDLCCSQCRVRANGSVCRPKYSECDIAETCDGSSPECPPDSHVKDGSSCGNSSAELTCASGQCTSRDAQCLARGGADGLSKRCTLNMAGDLCDFQCAHPNNALGCVFMSGSFIDGTDCGFHARCRDGKCKGENGFYQFLLLFQRNLAVSVPVTIVVGLIIVSII
;
A
#
# COMPACT_ATOMS: atom_id res chain seq x y z
N MET A 1 9.81 -3.73 -18.35
CA MET A 1 10.14 -3.15 -19.66
C MET A 1 9.96 -4.20 -20.74
N THR A 2 9.29 -3.84 -21.84
CA THR A 2 9.09 -4.71 -23.00
C THR A 2 9.62 -4.06 -24.28
N ASN A 3 10.17 -4.89 -25.18
CA ASN A 3 10.50 -4.49 -26.55
C ASN A 3 9.43 -4.96 -27.55
N CYS A 4 8.33 -5.51 -27.06
CA CYS A 4 7.22 -5.96 -27.89
C CYS A 4 6.29 -4.77 -28.18
N PRO A 5 6.12 -4.38 -29.45
CA PRO A 5 5.14 -3.36 -29.81
C PRO A 5 3.74 -3.99 -29.76
N THR A 6 3.03 -3.83 -28.65
CA THR A 6 1.60 -4.14 -28.57
C THR A 6 0.83 -2.91 -29.04
N GLY A 7 0.69 -2.72 -30.35
CA GLY A 7 -0.18 -1.68 -30.91
C GLY A 7 0.25 -0.24 -30.58
N THR A 8 -0.74 0.60 -30.24
CA THR A 8 -0.55 2.01 -29.84
C THR A 8 -0.30 2.16 -28.34
N GLU A 9 -0.46 1.09 -27.58
CA GLU A 9 -0.31 1.03 -26.15
C GLU A 9 1.18 1.03 -25.78
N VAL A 10 1.59 2.05 -25.02
CA VAL A 10 2.98 2.20 -24.56
C VAL A 10 3.21 1.59 -23.17
N GLY A 11 2.15 1.21 -22.46
CA GLY A 11 2.24 0.56 -21.16
C GLY A 11 0.92 -0.07 -20.70
N LEU A 12 1.00 -0.87 -19.64
CA LEU A 12 -0.14 -1.50 -18.98
C LEU A 12 0.19 -1.77 -17.50
N ALA A 13 -0.73 -1.38 -16.62
CA ALA A 13 -0.73 -1.71 -15.21
C ALA A 13 -2.17 -1.86 -14.69
N TRP A 14 -2.31 -2.57 -13.56
CA TRP A 14 -3.59 -2.72 -12.89
C TRP A 14 -3.77 -1.64 -11.82
N LEU A 15 -5.02 -1.21 -11.64
CA LEU A 15 -5.35 -0.15 -10.70
C LEU A 15 -5.24 -0.66 -9.25
N GLY A 16 -4.52 0.08 -8.40
CA GLY A 16 -4.47 -0.18 -6.96
C GLY A 16 -3.78 -1.50 -6.57
N THR A 17 -2.97 -2.06 -7.47
CA THR A 17 -2.29 -3.34 -7.24
C THR A 17 -0.89 -3.22 -6.64
N LEU A 18 -0.51 -2.03 -6.14
CA LEU A 18 0.78 -1.88 -5.45
C LEU A 18 0.94 -2.93 -4.33
N CYS A 19 2.16 -3.45 -4.18
CA CYS A 19 2.51 -4.57 -3.30
C CYS A 19 1.98 -5.96 -3.68
N THR A 20 1.28 -6.10 -4.81
CA THR A 20 0.84 -7.39 -5.32
C THR A 20 1.97 -8.09 -6.08
N THR A 21 2.51 -9.18 -5.53
CA THR A 21 3.64 -9.93 -6.14
C THR A 21 3.22 -11.19 -6.88
N THR A 22 1.94 -11.55 -6.81
CA THR A 22 1.36 -12.73 -7.47
C THR A 22 0.34 -12.32 -8.53
N SER A 23 0.12 -13.19 -9.51
CA SER A 23 -0.96 -13.00 -10.48
C SER A 23 -2.23 -13.69 -10.01
N SER A 24 -3.38 -13.02 -10.05
CA SER A 24 -4.70 -13.63 -9.84
C SER A 24 -5.43 -13.77 -11.16
N THR A 25 -6.17 -14.86 -11.34
CA THR A 25 -7.03 -15.04 -12.51
C THR A 25 -8.47 -14.73 -12.12
N ASN A 26 -9.05 -13.70 -12.74
CA ASN A 26 -10.47 -13.39 -12.57
C ASN A 26 -11.30 -14.47 -13.27
N THR A 27 -11.92 -15.34 -12.49
CA THR A 27 -12.76 -16.44 -12.96
C THR A 27 -14.14 -16.01 -13.46
N VAL A 28 -14.55 -14.76 -13.19
CA VAL A 28 -15.87 -14.22 -13.57
C VAL A 28 -15.85 -13.59 -14.96
N GLN A 29 -14.80 -12.83 -15.29
CA GLN A 29 -14.70 -12.12 -16.58
C GLN A 29 -13.63 -12.68 -17.53
N GLY A 30 -12.78 -13.61 -17.07
CA GLY A 30 -11.64 -14.09 -17.83
C GLY A 30 -10.56 -12.99 -17.94
N GLY A 31 -9.50 -13.13 -17.15
CA GLY A 31 -8.40 -12.17 -17.18
C GLY A 31 -7.40 -12.45 -16.08
N VAL A 32 -6.16 -12.00 -16.26
CA VAL A 32 -5.13 -12.09 -15.23
C VAL A 32 -4.87 -10.68 -14.70
N SER A 33 -4.80 -10.51 -13.39
CA SER A 33 -4.34 -9.28 -12.73
C SER A 33 -3.05 -9.53 -11.96
N SER A 34 -2.16 -8.55 -11.93
CA SER A 34 -0.87 -8.60 -11.22
C SER A 34 -0.48 -7.19 -10.78
N GLY A 35 0.39 -7.06 -9.78
CA GLY A 35 1.04 -5.77 -9.47
C GLY A 35 2.16 -5.39 -10.44
N THR A 36 2.43 -6.20 -11.45
CA THR A 36 3.47 -5.93 -12.45
C THR A 36 2.97 -4.89 -13.45
N GLY A 37 3.62 -3.73 -13.50
CA GLY A 37 3.48 -2.78 -14.61
C GLY A 37 4.42 -3.14 -15.76
N VAL A 38 3.94 -2.98 -16.99
CA VAL A 38 4.73 -3.17 -18.21
C VAL A 38 4.79 -1.84 -18.94
N SER A 39 6.01 -1.35 -19.20
CA SER A 39 6.24 -0.16 -20.03
C SER A 39 7.05 -0.56 -21.25
N ALA A 40 6.64 -0.10 -22.42
CA ALA A 40 7.37 -0.22 -23.66
C ALA A 40 8.51 0.80 -23.70
N VAL A 41 9.60 0.43 -24.35
CA VAL A 41 10.73 1.34 -24.57
C VAL A 41 10.28 2.48 -25.49
N SER A 42 10.42 3.72 -25.04
CA SER A 42 10.10 4.92 -25.80
C SER A 42 11.05 6.07 -25.44
N ARG A 43 10.97 7.21 -26.14
CA ARG A 43 11.82 8.37 -25.83
C ARG A 43 11.53 8.96 -24.45
N ASP A 44 10.29 8.85 -24.00
CA ASP A 44 9.82 9.32 -22.69
C ASP A 44 9.49 8.12 -21.78
N GLU A 45 10.33 7.08 -21.81
CA GLU A 45 10.08 5.82 -21.10
C GLU A 45 9.83 6.03 -19.60
N TRP A 46 10.53 6.98 -18.98
CA TRP A 46 10.37 7.28 -17.56
C TRP A 46 8.97 7.84 -17.25
N LYS A 47 8.35 8.60 -18.17
CA LYS A 47 6.97 9.09 -18.03
C LYS A 47 5.98 7.93 -18.11
N VAL A 48 6.21 6.99 -19.02
CA VAL A 48 5.40 5.78 -19.13
C VAL A 48 5.52 4.95 -17.86
N VAL A 49 6.73 4.76 -17.33
CA VAL A 49 6.94 4.07 -16.06
C VAL A 49 6.19 4.80 -14.93
N ALA A 50 6.27 6.12 -14.86
CA ALA A 50 5.53 6.92 -13.87
C ALA A 50 4.01 6.78 -14.02
N HIS A 51 3.49 6.75 -15.25
CA HIS A 51 2.07 6.52 -15.54
C HIS A 51 1.60 5.14 -15.04
N GLU A 52 2.34 4.08 -15.36
CA GLU A 52 2.01 2.73 -14.93
C GLU A 52 2.14 2.54 -13.40
N VAL A 53 3.13 3.19 -12.79
CA VAL A 53 3.25 3.25 -11.33
C VAL A 53 2.08 4.01 -10.73
N GLY A 54 1.63 5.10 -11.35
CA GLY A 54 0.43 5.84 -10.95
C GLY A 54 -0.81 4.95 -10.86
N HIS A 55 -1.07 4.12 -11.87
CA HIS A 55 -2.14 3.11 -11.83
C HIS A 55 -2.00 2.15 -10.65
N ASN A 56 -0.79 1.64 -10.40
CA ASN A 56 -0.56 0.76 -9.24
C ASN A 56 -0.89 1.45 -7.91
N PHE A 57 -0.63 2.75 -7.79
CA PHE A 57 -1.04 3.57 -6.64
C PHE A 57 -2.53 3.95 -6.66
N GLY A 58 -3.29 3.56 -7.67
CA GLY A 58 -4.72 3.80 -7.77
C GLY A 58 -5.10 5.11 -8.47
N ALA A 59 -4.18 5.78 -9.16
CA ALA A 59 -4.54 6.91 -10.02
C ALA A 59 -5.29 6.41 -11.27
N MET A 60 -6.44 7.01 -11.58
CA MET A 60 -7.13 6.79 -12.85
C MET A 60 -6.61 7.78 -13.90
N HIS A 61 -6.99 7.55 -15.16
CA HIS A 61 -6.67 8.49 -16.23
C HIS A 61 -7.30 9.86 -16.00
N ASP A 62 -6.55 10.91 -16.30
CA ASP A 62 -7.09 12.28 -16.32
C ASP A 62 -8.08 12.45 -17.47
N CYS A 63 -9.15 13.23 -17.25
CA CYS A 63 -10.19 13.41 -18.26
C CYS A 63 -9.65 14.16 -19.50
N THR A 64 -10.12 13.74 -20.68
CA THR A 64 -9.87 14.40 -21.96
C THR A 64 -11.14 15.09 -22.47
N SER A 65 -11.03 15.83 -23.56
CA SER A 65 -12.18 16.42 -24.26
C SER A 65 -13.31 15.45 -24.62
N GLN A 66 -13.06 14.12 -24.69
CA GLN A 66 -14.08 13.12 -25.02
C GLN A 66 -14.95 12.74 -23.82
N GLU A 67 -14.39 12.73 -22.61
CA GLU A 67 -15.10 12.45 -21.36
C GLU A 67 -15.77 13.71 -20.78
N CYS A 68 -15.46 14.87 -21.35
CA CYS A 68 -15.91 16.17 -20.88
C CYS A 68 -16.96 16.81 -21.81
N PRO A 69 -17.88 17.64 -21.27
CA PRO A 69 -17.98 18.03 -19.86
C PRO A 69 -18.69 16.97 -19.00
N CYS A 70 -18.14 16.70 -17.82
CA CYS A 70 -18.79 15.94 -16.76
C CYS A 70 -18.83 16.78 -15.47
N ASN A 71 -19.78 16.50 -14.59
CA ASN A 71 -19.97 17.21 -13.32
C ASN A 71 -20.23 16.24 -12.16
N GLY A 72 -19.54 16.44 -11.03
CA GLY A 72 -19.69 15.62 -9.83
C GLY A 72 -19.47 14.13 -10.10
N SER A 73 -20.39 13.29 -9.63
CA SER A 73 -20.35 11.83 -9.76
C SER A 73 -20.56 11.29 -11.20
N SER A 74 -20.71 12.15 -12.21
CA SER A 74 -20.69 11.70 -13.61
C SER A 74 -19.27 11.54 -14.16
N CYS A 75 -18.24 12.08 -13.48
CA CYS A 75 -16.84 11.92 -13.86
C CYS A 75 -16.20 10.63 -13.30
N ASN A 76 -16.96 9.63 -12.87
CA ASN A 76 -16.40 8.47 -12.15
C ASN A 76 -15.44 7.60 -13.00
N GLN A 77 -15.32 7.86 -14.30
CA GLN A 77 -14.47 7.11 -15.23
C GLN A 77 -13.11 7.78 -15.49
N CYS A 78 -12.90 9.00 -15.02
CA CYS A 78 -11.65 9.75 -15.22
C CYS A 78 -11.42 10.76 -14.09
N CYS A 79 -10.23 11.34 -14.05
CA CYS A 79 -9.83 12.32 -13.06
C CYS A 79 -10.00 13.75 -13.63
N PRO A 80 -11.02 14.52 -13.20
CA PRO A 80 -11.26 15.85 -13.75
C PRO A 80 -10.28 16.88 -13.19
N CYS A 81 -9.90 17.85 -14.03
CA CYS A 81 -9.16 19.03 -13.59
C CYS A 81 -10.11 20.10 -13.00
N SER A 82 -9.61 20.94 -12.08
CA SER A 82 -10.44 21.85 -11.29
C SER A 82 -11.09 22.96 -12.09
N ASP A 83 -10.41 23.46 -13.12
CA ASP A 83 -10.82 24.68 -13.84
C ASP A 83 -11.69 24.35 -15.06
N ASN A 84 -11.39 23.21 -15.68
CA ASN A 84 -12.14 22.61 -16.77
C ASN A 84 -12.00 21.10 -16.58
N CYS A 85 -13.09 20.35 -16.81
CA CYS A 85 -13.07 18.89 -16.71
C CYS A 85 -11.86 18.30 -17.46
N ASP A 86 -11.60 18.81 -18.67
CA ASP A 86 -10.50 18.40 -19.53
C ASP A 86 -9.16 18.94 -19.02
N CYS A 87 -8.23 18.03 -18.75
CA CYS A 87 -6.88 18.34 -18.29
C CYS A 87 -5.92 18.75 -19.44
N GLY A 88 -6.35 18.67 -20.70
CA GLY A 88 -5.64 19.19 -21.85
C GLY A 88 -4.26 18.56 -22.09
N ALA A 89 -4.14 17.25 -21.86
CA ALA A 89 -2.88 16.50 -21.96
C ALA A 89 -1.72 17.12 -21.16
N ARG A 90 -2.03 17.69 -19.98
CA ARG A 90 -1.02 18.33 -19.14
C ARG A 90 -0.20 17.34 -18.32
N TYR A 91 -0.89 16.48 -17.59
CA TYR A 91 -0.32 15.66 -16.51
C TYR A 91 -0.02 14.22 -16.96
N ILE A 92 0.84 13.54 -16.19
CA ILE A 92 1.32 12.18 -16.46
C ILE A 92 0.19 11.16 -16.67
N MET A 93 -0.93 11.29 -15.96
CA MET A 93 -2.04 10.33 -16.05
C MET A 93 -2.97 10.58 -17.24
N ASN A 94 -2.62 11.44 -18.19
CA ASN A 94 -3.38 11.51 -19.44
C ASN A 94 -3.33 10.16 -20.18
N PRO A 95 -4.44 9.67 -20.75
CA PRO A 95 -4.45 8.39 -21.48
C PRO A 95 -3.66 8.42 -22.79
N THR A 96 -3.25 9.61 -23.25
CA THR A 96 -2.51 9.81 -24.49
C THR A 96 -1.20 10.57 -24.25
N SER A 97 -0.19 10.25 -25.04
CA SER A 97 1.13 10.89 -25.05
C SER A 97 1.30 11.70 -26.34
N PRO A 98 2.05 12.82 -26.34
CA PRO A 98 2.85 13.38 -25.25
C PRO A 98 2.05 14.27 -24.28
N VAL A 99 2.56 14.37 -23.06
CA VAL A 99 2.05 15.28 -22.02
C VAL A 99 2.99 16.46 -21.81
N SER A 100 2.44 17.62 -21.45
CA SER A 100 3.22 18.87 -21.36
C SER A 100 3.97 19.09 -20.05
N THR A 101 3.66 18.35 -18.99
CA THR A 101 4.36 18.43 -17.70
C THR A 101 4.88 17.08 -17.23
N ASP A 102 5.63 17.13 -16.13
CA ASP A 102 6.21 15.99 -15.42
C ASP A 102 5.45 15.70 -14.11
N ASP A 103 4.26 16.32 -13.96
CA ASP A 103 3.48 16.30 -12.73
C ASP A 103 2.28 15.35 -12.83
N PHE A 104 1.85 14.85 -11.68
CA PHE A 104 0.52 14.25 -11.52
C PHE A 104 -0.55 15.32 -11.33
N SER A 105 -1.76 15.08 -11.83
CA SER A 105 -2.89 15.98 -11.60
C SER A 105 -3.32 15.99 -10.12
N PRO A 106 -3.95 17.07 -9.63
CA PRO A 106 -4.47 17.10 -8.26
C PRO A 106 -5.48 15.98 -7.96
N CYS A 107 -6.22 15.51 -8.96
CA CYS A 107 -7.13 14.36 -8.81
C CYS A 107 -6.34 13.06 -8.66
N SER A 108 -5.35 12.83 -9.53
CA SER A 108 -4.48 11.66 -9.47
C SER A 108 -3.79 11.55 -8.11
N ILE A 109 -3.21 12.65 -7.59
CA ILE A 109 -2.58 12.70 -6.26
C ILE A 109 -3.58 12.28 -5.17
N ARG A 110 -4.80 12.83 -5.21
CA ARG A 110 -5.83 12.48 -4.22
C ARG A 110 -6.19 11.00 -4.27
N SER A 111 -6.32 10.42 -5.46
CA SER A 111 -6.62 8.99 -5.62
C SER A 111 -5.48 8.12 -5.08
N MET A 112 -4.23 8.50 -5.37
CA MET A 112 -3.06 7.80 -4.86
C MET A 112 -2.99 7.84 -3.32
N CYS A 113 -3.19 9.02 -2.74
CA CYS A 113 -3.24 9.18 -1.28
C CYS A 113 -4.38 8.37 -0.64
N ALA A 114 -5.55 8.32 -1.27
CA ALA A 114 -6.69 7.53 -0.79
C ALA A 114 -6.38 6.03 -0.79
N THR A 115 -5.72 5.53 -1.85
CA THR A 115 -5.28 4.13 -1.94
C THR A 115 -4.25 3.79 -0.86
N VAL A 116 -3.25 4.65 -0.67
CA VAL A 116 -2.22 4.47 0.37
C VAL A 116 -2.87 4.40 1.76
N ALA A 117 -3.83 5.30 2.04
CA ALA A 117 -4.56 5.30 3.30
C ALA A 117 -5.43 4.05 3.49
N GLY A 118 -6.11 3.58 2.44
CA GLY A 118 -7.11 2.49 2.53
C GLY A 118 -6.57 1.07 2.44
N THR A 119 -5.34 0.87 1.94
CA THR A 119 -4.82 -0.49 1.64
C THR A 119 -3.70 -0.98 2.55
N GLY A 120 -3.08 -0.10 3.34
CA GLY A 120 -2.01 -0.46 4.28
C GLY A 120 -0.84 -1.13 3.57
N LEU A 121 -0.22 -0.42 2.61
CA LEU A 121 0.80 -0.92 1.68
C LEU A 121 2.07 -1.44 2.41
N LYS A 122 2.12 -2.75 2.67
CA LYS A 122 3.17 -3.37 3.50
C LYS A 122 4.52 -3.59 2.82
N CYS A 123 4.54 -3.55 1.49
CA CYS A 123 5.80 -3.74 0.76
C CYS A 123 6.67 -2.49 0.75
N LEU A 124 6.06 -1.32 0.98
CA LEU A 124 6.77 -0.06 1.12
C LEU A 124 7.40 -0.01 2.52
N GLN A 125 8.61 0.50 2.58
CA GLN A 125 9.35 0.69 3.82
C GLN A 125 9.94 2.09 3.79
N ASP A 126 10.29 2.60 4.97
CA ASP A 126 10.98 3.88 5.06
C ASP A 126 12.27 3.86 4.22
N PRO A 127 12.64 5.00 3.60
CA PRO A 127 13.92 5.13 2.92
C PRO A 127 15.08 4.60 3.77
N GLY A 128 16.00 3.87 3.15
CA GLY A 128 17.15 3.26 3.84
C GLY A 128 16.88 1.95 4.61
N LYS A 129 15.63 1.51 4.78
CA LYS A 129 15.33 0.22 5.46
C LYS A 129 15.59 -1.02 4.59
N ARG A 130 15.57 -0.86 3.26
CA ARG A 130 15.96 -1.90 2.30
C ARG A 130 17.26 -1.53 1.63
N ALA A 131 18.13 -2.52 1.48
CA ALA A 131 19.23 -2.43 0.54
C ALA A 131 18.66 -2.24 -0.87
N THR A 132 18.80 -1.05 -1.41
CA THR A 132 18.48 -0.74 -2.80
C THR A 132 19.60 -1.28 -3.68
N LEU A 133 19.25 -1.78 -4.87
CA LEU A 133 20.22 -1.89 -5.97
C LEU A 133 20.48 -0.47 -6.47
N SER A 134 21.25 0.26 -5.68
CA SER A 134 21.58 1.65 -5.89
C SER A 134 22.72 1.77 -6.89
N ALA A 135 22.64 2.76 -7.77
CA ALA A 135 23.78 3.20 -8.57
C ALA A 135 24.72 4.14 -7.80
N GLY A 136 24.40 4.49 -6.55
CA GLY A 136 25.08 5.48 -5.70
C GLY A 136 25.09 6.83 -6.39
N MET A 137 23.90 7.33 -6.75
CA MET A 137 23.79 8.50 -7.63
C MET A 137 23.39 9.73 -6.84
N CYS A 138 24.41 10.48 -6.44
CA CYS A 138 24.23 11.80 -5.86
C CYS A 138 23.42 12.73 -6.78
N GLY A 139 22.36 13.32 -6.22
CA GLY A 139 21.46 14.25 -6.89
C GLY A 139 20.12 13.64 -7.31
N ASN A 140 19.84 12.39 -6.91
CA ASN A 140 18.55 11.74 -7.16
C ASN A 140 17.52 12.01 -6.03
N GLY A 141 17.94 12.69 -4.95
CA GLY A 141 17.10 13.06 -3.81
C GLY A 141 16.92 11.95 -2.78
N ILE A 142 17.63 10.83 -2.91
CA ILE A 142 17.58 9.69 -2.00
C ILE A 142 18.93 9.59 -1.33
N LYS A 143 18.97 9.68 0.01
CA LYS A 143 20.20 9.47 0.78
C LYS A 143 20.58 8.00 0.76
N GLU A 144 21.67 7.68 0.06
CA GLU A 144 22.16 6.31 -0.14
C GLU A 144 23.45 6.03 0.68
N ASP A 145 23.87 4.76 0.73
CA ASP A 145 25.09 4.37 1.44
C ASP A 145 26.32 5.09 0.85
N GLY A 146 27.00 5.88 1.68
CA GLY A 146 28.16 6.70 1.30
C GLY A 146 27.87 8.20 1.18
N GLU A 147 26.60 8.57 1.14
CA GLU A 147 26.12 9.95 1.14
C GLU A 147 25.74 10.38 2.56
N GLU A 148 25.95 11.67 2.87
CA GLU A 148 25.49 12.23 4.15
C GLU A 148 24.12 12.91 4.00
N CYS A 149 23.79 13.31 2.78
CA CYS A 149 22.54 13.94 2.36
C CYS A 149 22.41 13.88 0.84
N ASP A 150 21.19 13.98 0.31
CA ASP A 150 20.91 14.21 -1.10
C ASP A 150 19.62 15.04 -1.24
N CYS A 151 19.75 16.32 -1.60
CA CYS A 151 18.60 17.20 -1.85
C CYS A 151 18.14 17.25 -3.32
N GLY A 152 18.72 16.41 -4.19
CA GLY A 152 18.45 16.37 -5.63
C GLY A 152 19.39 17.22 -6.47
N SER A 153 19.19 17.24 -7.79
CA SER A 153 20.05 18.00 -8.72
C SER A 153 19.48 19.37 -9.13
N GLY A 154 18.30 19.74 -8.63
CA GLY A 154 17.58 20.95 -9.01
C GLY A 154 18.10 22.24 -8.38
N ASP A 155 17.59 23.39 -8.83
CA ASP A 155 17.91 24.70 -8.25
C ASP A 155 17.49 24.81 -6.77
N GLU A 156 16.49 24.04 -6.35
CA GLU A 156 16.04 23.92 -4.96
C GLU A 156 17.17 23.40 -4.05
N CYS A 157 17.94 22.40 -4.50
CA CYS A 157 19.06 21.85 -3.75
C CYS A 157 20.28 22.81 -3.70
N LYS A 158 20.44 23.69 -4.68
CA LYS A 158 21.48 24.74 -4.62
C LYS A 158 21.21 25.73 -3.49
N ALA A 159 19.94 25.97 -3.19
CA ALA A 159 19.50 26.84 -2.11
C ALA A 159 19.48 26.14 -0.74
N ASP A 160 19.65 24.81 -0.69
CA ASP A 160 19.65 24.04 0.55
C ASP A 160 20.83 24.45 1.44
N PRO A 161 20.61 24.93 2.68
CA PRO A 161 21.67 25.38 3.57
C PRO A 161 22.45 24.23 4.22
N CYS A 162 21.95 23.00 4.14
CA CYS A 162 22.41 21.83 4.87
C CYS A 162 23.20 20.86 3.99
N CYS A 163 22.83 20.73 2.72
CA CYS A 163 23.40 19.74 1.81
C CYS A 163 24.12 20.38 0.61
N ASP A 164 25.24 19.78 0.20
CA ASP A 164 25.96 20.14 -1.02
C ASP A 164 25.52 19.25 -2.20
N ALA A 165 24.83 19.85 -3.17
CA ALA A 165 24.24 19.17 -4.32
C ALA A 165 25.24 18.42 -5.22
N ALA A 166 26.52 18.82 -5.23
CA ALA A 166 27.52 18.23 -6.10
C ALA A 166 28.24 17.03 -5.46
N THR A 167 28.27 16.99 -4.13
CA THR A 167 29.05 16.01 -3.38
C THR A 167 28.21 15.11 -2.47
N CYS A 168 26.93 15.43 -2.25
CA CYS A 168 26.04 14.73 -1.34
C CYS A 168 26.63 14.62 0.08
N LYS A 169 27.27 15.72 0.49
CA LYS A 169 27.89 15.92 1.79
C LYS A 169 27.21 17.06 2.54
N LEU A 170 27.20 16.93 3.86
CA LEU A 170 26.68 18.01 4.70
C LEU A 170 27.60 19.23 4.61
N LYS A 171 26.99 20.41 4.50
CA LYS A 171 27.70 21.68 4.51
C LYS A 171 28.32 21.93 5.90
N PRO A 172 29.43 22.68 5.99
CA PRO A 172 30.07 22.97 7.28
C PRO A 172 29.09 23.57 8.30
N GLY A 173 28.96 22.92 9.46
CA GLY A 173 28.06 23.35 10.55
C GLY A 173 26.64 22.76 10.50
N ALA A 174 26.29 22.03 9.44
CA ALA A 174 25.07 21.23 9.40
C ALA A 174 25.26 19.95 10.22
N GLN A 175 24.24 19.60 11.01
CA GLN A 175 24.20 18.34 11.78
C GLN A 175 23.40 17.25 11.06
N CYS A 176 22.52 17.66 10.15
CA CYS A 176 21.59 16.83 9.40
C CYS A 176 21.09 17.59 8.18
N ALA A 177 20.38 16.91 7.28
CA ALA A 177 19.79 17.51 6.08
C ALA A 177 18.26 17.52 6.16
N ASP A 178 17.68 18.70 6.01
CA ASP A 178 16.22 18.90 6.05
C ASP A 178 15.49 18.10 4.94
N SER A 179 16.16 17.82 3.83
CA SER A 179 15.62 17.05 2.69
C SER A 179 15.47 15.55 2.95
N ASN A 180 16.27 14.97 3.84
CA ASN A 180 16.33 13.51 4.02
C ASN A 180 16.03 13.06 5.44
N ASP A 181 16.25 13.92 6.44
CA ASP A 181 16.17 13.56 7.84
C ASP A 181 14.91 14.19 8.49
N LEU A 182 13.92 13.36 8.82
CA LEU A 182 12.60 13.78 9.35
C LEU A 182 12.66 14.50 10.72
N CYS A 183 13.74 14.30 11.47
CA CYS A 183 14.03 15.01 12.71
C CYS A 183 15.04 16.15 12.53
N CYS A 184 15.20 16.66 11.31
CA CYS A 184 16.01 17.84 11.03
C CYS A 184 15.15 19.08 10.76
N SER A 185 15.64 20.24 11.21
CA SER A 185 15.09 21.53 10.83
C SER A 185 16.18 22.58 10.90
N GLN A 186 16.35 23.35 9.82
CA GLN A 186 17.41 24.35 9.70
C GLN A 186 18.79 23.75 9.97
N CYS A 187 19.03 22.56 9.42
CA CYS A 187 20.28 21.82 9.53
C CYS A 187 20.66 21.39 10.95
N ARG A 188 19.68 21.36 11.87
CA ARG A 188 19.86 20.96 13.27
C ARG A 188 18.82 19.93 13.67
N VAL A 189 19.21 19.06 14.59
CA VAL A 189 18.29 18.08 15.18
C VAL A 189 17.16 18.82 15.90
N ARG A 190 15.92 18.44 15.59
CA ARG A 190 14.71 18.98 16.22
C ARG A 190 14.67 18.60 17.70
N ALA A 191 14.11 19.47 18.53
CA ALA A 191 14.01 19.24 19.97
C ALA A 191 13.20 17.98 20.30
N ASN A 192 13.49 17.38 21.46
CA ASN A 192 12.74 16.24 21.99
C ASN A 192 11.23 16.55 22.04
N GLY A 193 10.42 15.61 21.56
CA GLY A 193 8.96 15.73 21.52
C GLY A 193 8.42 16.38 20.25
N SER A 194 9.29 16.81 19.33
CA SER A 194 8.86 17.31 18.01
C SER A 194 8.30 16.17 17.16
N VAL A 195 7.06 16.30 16.68
CA VAL A 195 6.43 15.26 15.83
C VAL A 195 7.14 15.19 14.48
N CYS A 196 7.70 14.03 14.14
CA CYS A 196 8.35 13.76 12.85
C CYS A 196 7.48 12.94 11.91
N ARG A 197 6.62 12.06 12.44
CA ARG A 197 5.55 11.40 11.69
C ARG A 197 4.22 11.60 12.42
N PRO A 198 3.24 12.28 11.81
CA PRO A 198 1.92 12.40 12.41
C PRO A 198 1.20 11.05 12.34
N LYS A 199 0.31 10.79 13.30
CA LYS A 199 -0.59 9.63 13.21
C LYS A 199 -1.59 9.82 12.07
N TYR A 200 -1.83 8.76 11.30
CA TYR A 200 -2.82 8.73 10.22
C TYR A 200 -4.21 8.26 10.65
N SER A 201 -4.29 7.47 11.72
CA SER A 201 -5.56 6.95 12.24
C SER A 201 -5.54 6.87 13.77
N GLU A 202 -6.68 6.52 14.37
CA GLU A 202 -6.75 6.22 15.80
C GLU A 202 -5.95 4.97 16.21
N CYS A 203 -5.62 4.11 15.25
CA CYS A 203 -4.81 2.92 15.43
C CYS A 203 -3.31 3.17 15.19
N ASP A 204 -2.93 4.39 14.85
CA ASP A 204 -1.56 4.79 14.53
C ASP A 204 -0.98 5.70 15.63
N ILE A 205 0.31 5.58 15.91
CA ILE A 205 1.00 6.33 16.97
C ILE A 205 1.88 7.39 16.32
N ALA A 206 1.76 8.66 16.71
CA ALA A 206 2.65 9.68 16.16
C ALA A 206 4.07 9.52 16.72
N GLU A 207 5.08 9.49 15.85
CA GLU A 207 6.48 9.46 16.26
C GLU A 207 7.02 10.86 16.50
N THR A 208 7.84 10.95 17.55
CA THR A 208 8.47 12.19 17.99
C THR A 208 9.97 12.04 18.04
N CYS A 209 10.68 13.09 17.63
CA CYS A 209 12.13 13.19 17.75
C CYS A 209 12.58 13.05 19.20
N ASP A 210 13.69 12.36 19.41
CA ASP A 210 14.32 12.16 20.72
C ASP A 210 15.16 13.38 21.17
N GLY A 211 15.46 14.29 20.24
CA GLY A 211 16.31 15.47 20.46
C GLY A 211 17.81 15.22 20.27
N SER A 212 18.21 14.00 19.91
CA SER A 212 19.61 13.59 19.72
C SER A 212 19.90 13.01 18.34
N SER A 213 18.92 12.40 17.69
CA SER A 213 19.03 11.80 16.37
C SER A 213 18.30 12.64 15.32
N PRO A 214 18.87 12.80 14.11
CA PRO A 214 18.15 13.38 12.98
C PRO A 214 17.16 12.40 12.33
N GLU A 215 17.22 11.11 12.70
CA GLU A 215 16.27 10.10 12.26
C GLU A 215 15.00 10.12 13.12
N CYS A 216 13.83 9.99 12.47
CA CYS A 216 12.60 9.71 13.18
C CYS A 216 12.63 8.25 13.68
N PRO A 217 12.17 7.96 14.90
CA PRO A 217 12.11 6.59 15.38
C PRO A 217 11.21 5.72 14.46
N PRO A 218 11.39 4.39 14.48
CA PRO A 218 10.61 3.49 13.64
C PRO A 218 9.10 3.64 13.86
N ASP A 219 8.31 3.55 12.78
CA ASP A 219 6.85 3.59 12.80
C ASP A 219 6.29 2.56 13.80
N SER A 220 5.44 3.04 14.70
CA SER A 220 4.74 2.25 15.70
C SER A 220 3.23 2.46 15.61
N HIS A 221 2.49 1.42 15.97
CA HIS A 221 1.03 1.45 15.92
C HIS A 221 0.41 0.86 17.17
N VAL A 222 -0.86 1.21 17.40
CA VAL A 222 -1.69 0.61 18.45
C VAL A 222 -1.72 -0.91 18.23
N LYS A 223 -1.71 -1.66 19.34
CA LYS A 223 -1.72 -3.11 19.31
C LYS A 223 -2.85 -3.64 18.45
N ASP A 224 -2.52 -4.56 17.54
CA ASP A 224 -3.52 -5.18 16.67
C ASP A 224 -4.64 -5.87 17.48
N GLY A 225 -5.88 -5.74 17.02
CA GLY A 225 -7.08 -6.20 17.71
C GLY A 225 -7.67 -5.22 18.71
N SER A 226 -7.02 -4.09 18.99
CA SER A 226 -7.64 -3.03 19.81
C SER A 226 -8.88 -2.48 19.11
N SER A 227 -9.98 -2.28 19.84
CA SER A 227 -11.21 -1.71 19.28
C SER A 227 -10.97 -0.29 18.79
N CYS A 228 -11.56 0.04 17.64
CA CYS A 228 -11.47 1.35 17.02
C CYS A 228 -12.77 1.67 16.27
N GLY A 229 -13.00 2.95 15.97
CA GLY A 229 -14.18 3.40 15.21
C GLY A 229 -15.47 3.46 16.03
N ASN A 230 -16.55 3.89 15.38
CA ASN A 230 -17.89 3.97 15.99
C ASN A 230 -18.66 2.64 15.77
N SER A 231 -19.38 2.23 16.82
CA SER A 231 -19.78 0.88 17.24
C SER A 231 -20.71 0.04 16.33
N SER A 232 -20.78 0.30 15.02
CA SER A 232 -21.69 -0.43 14.10
C SER A 232 -21.00 -1.49 13.26
N ALA A 233 -19.69 -1.38 13.07
CA ALA A 233 -18.86 -2.41 12.45
C ALA A 233 -17.82 -2.85 13.50
N GLU A 234 -17.62 -4.17 13.65
CA GLU A 234 -16.64 -4.78 14.55
C GLU A 234 -15.22 -4.51 14.02
N LEU A 235 -14.80 -3.24 14.03
CA LEU A 235 -13.51 -2.78 13.55
C LEU A 235 -12.47 -2.90 14.65
N THR A 236 -11.27 -3.31 14.25
CA THR A 236 -10.13 -3.43 15.13
C THR A 236 -8.88 -2.91 14.46
N CYS A 237 -7.92 -2.45 15.26
CA CYS A 237 -6.63 -2.04 14.76
C CYS A 237 -5.90 -3.21 14.08
N ALA A 238 -5.37 -2.98 12.89
CA ALA A 238 -4.49 -3.90 12.18
C ALA A 238 -3.41 -3.08 11.46
N SER A 239 -2.16 -3.21 11.90
CA SER A 239 -1.00 -2.50 11.34
C SER A 239 -1.24 -1.00 11.14
N GLY A 240 -1.65 -0.31 12.22
CA GLY A 240 -1.89 1.14 12.18
C GLY A 240 -3.23 1.57 11.60
N GLN A 241 -4.05 0.65 11.11
CA GLN A 241 -5.33 0.97 10.47
C GLN A 241 -6.52 0.46 11.27
N CYS A 242 -7.56 1.28 11.41
CA CYS A 242 -8.84 0.82 11.94
C CYS A 242 -9.63 0.11 10.84
N THR A 243 -9.72 -1.21 10.90
CA THR A 243 -10.22 -2.00 9.76
C THR A 243 -10.88 -3.31 10.18
N SER A 244 -11.45 -4.00 9.19
CA SER A 244 -11.97 -5.36 9.27
C SER A 244 -11.89 -6.01 7.89
N ARG A 245 -12.14 -7.31 7.80
CA ARG A 245 -12.23 -8.00 6.50
C ARG A 245 -13.32 -7.41 5.60
N ASP A 246 -14.47 -7.06 6.19
CA ASP A 246 -15.56 -6.40 5.47
C ASP A 246 -15.12 -5.03 4.94
N ALA A 247 -14.48 -4.23 5.79
CA ALA A 247 -13.99 -2.90 5.42
C ALA A 247 -12.92 -2.98 4.32
N GLN A 248 -12.03 -3.98 4.38
CA GLN A 248 -11.04 -4.21 3.33
C GLN A 248 -11.69 -4.64 2.02
N CYS A 249 -12.68 -5.54 2.06
CA CYS A 249 -13.45 -5.92 0.88
C CYS A 249 -14.13 -4.72 0.22
N LEU A 250 -14.77 -3.85 1.02
CA LEU A 250 -15.36 -2.61 0.53
C LEU A 250 -14.30 -1.67 -0.06
N ALA A 251 -13.16 -1.51 0.60
CA ALA A 251 -12.10 -0.60 0.17
C ALA A 251 -11.45 -1.02 -1.16
N ARG A 252 -11.28 -2.33 -1.40
CA ARG A 252 -10.63 -2.84 -2.62
C ARG A 252 -11.60 -3.26 -3.73
N GLY A 253 -12.75 -3.81 -3.38
CA GLY A 253 -13.71 -4.40 -4.32
C GLY A 253 -15.07 -3.71 -4.35
N GLY A 254 -15.22 -2.55 -3.70
CA GLY A 254 -16.49 -1.82 -3.63
C GLY A 254 -17.04 -1.42 -4.99
N ALA A 255 -16.17 -1.12 -5.97
CA ALA A 255 -16.57 -0.84 -7.35
C ALA A 255 -17.25 -2.04 -8.03
N ASP A 256 -16.85 -3.27 -7.65
CA ASP A 256 -17.43 -4.53 -8.12
C ASP A 256 -18.59 -5.02 -7.23
N GLY A 257 -19.05 -4.19 -6.29
CA GLY A 257 -20.11 -4.52 -5.33
C GLY A 257 -19.66 -5.45 -4.18
N LEU A 258 -18.36 -5.69 -4.03
CA LEU A 258 -17.82 -6.50 -2.94
C LEU A 258 -17.75 -5.66 -1.66
N SER A 259 -18.46 -6.08 -0.62
CA SER A 259 -18.54 -5.32 0.65
C SER A 259 -18.41 -6.18 1.91
N LYS A 260 -18.38 -7.50 1.74
CA LYS A 260 -18.42 -8.47 2.84
C LYS A 260 -17.34 -9.51 2.68
N ARG A 261 -16.79 -9.97 3.80
CA ARG A 261 -15.88 -11.12 3.86
C ARG A 261 -16.59 -12.39 3.39
N CYS A 262 -15.87 -13.27 2.71
CA CYS A 262 -16.44 -14.59 2.43
C CYS A 262 -16.57 -15.44 3.71
N THR A 263 -17.70 -16.12 3.88
CA THR A 263 -18.02 -16.93 5.07
C THR A 263 -17.78 -18.42 4.88
N LEU A 264 -17.73 -18.89 3.62
CA LEU A 264 -17.44 -20.28 3.30
C LEU A 264 -15.94 -20.49 3.12
N ASN A 265 -15.32 -21.15 4.10
CA ASN A 265 -13.96 -21.67 3.97
C ASN A 265 -13.95 -22.80 2.94
N MET A 266 -13.54 -22.53 1.69
CA MET A 266 -13.49 -23.58 0.66
C MET A 266 -12.15 -23.76 -0.06
N ALA A 267 -11.16 -22.87 0.10
CA ALA A 267 -9.77 -23.13 -0.26
C ALA A 267 -8.88 -21.97 0.21
N GLY A 268 -7.68 -22.25 0.70
CA GLY A 268 -6.69 -21.21 1.05
C GLY A 268 -6.50 -20.98 2.55
N ASP A 269 -5.60 -20.06 2.88
CA ASP A 269 -5.43 -19.56 4.25
C ASP A 269 -6.52 -18.52 4.52
N LEU A 270 -7.02 -18.44 5.76
CA LEU A 270 -8.09 -17.50 6.14
C LEU A 270 -7.73 -16.03 5.87
N CYS A 271 -6.46 -15.74 5.62
CA CYS A 271 -5.92 -14.42 5.35
C CYS A 271 -5.74 -14.09 3.88
N ASP A 272 -6.01 -15.04 2.97
CA ASP A 272 -6.12 -14.74 1.54
C ASP A 272 -7.23 -13.72 1.32
N PHE A 273 -7.01 -12.77 0.40
CA PHE A 273 -7.97 -11.68 0.18
C PHE A 273 -9.20 -12.21 -0.55
N GLN A 274 -10.26 -12.51 0.20
CA GLN A 274 -11.48 -13.12 -0.34
C GLN A 274 -12.75 -12.38 0.11
N CYS A 275 -13.58 -12.01 -0.87
CA CYS A 275 -14.82 -11.30 -0.64
C CYS A 275 -16.03 -12.12 -1.11
N ALA A 276 -17.18 -11.93 -0.46
CA ALA A 276 -18.41 -12.57 -0.86
C ALA A 276 -18.90 -12.00 -2.20
N HIS A 277 -19.29 -12.88 -3.11
CA HIS A 277 -19.84 -12.51 -4.40
C HIS A 277 -21.21 -11.81 -4.21
N PRO A 278 -21.47 -10.66 -4.85
CA PRO A 278 -22.66 -9.84 -4.57
C PRO A 278 -23.98 -10.58 -4.86
N ASN A 279 -23.98 -11.42 -5.92
CA ASN A 279 -25.17 -12.17 -6.35
C ASN A 279 -25.18 -13.64 -5.90
N ASN A 280 -24.18 -14.09 -5.15
CA ASN A 280 -24.10 -15.47 -4.69
C ASN A 280 -23.49 -15.50 -3.29
N ALA A 281 -24.34 -15.65 -2.27
CA ALA A 281 -23.92 -15.69 -0.88
C ALA A 281 -22.97 -16.87 -0.54
N LEU A 282 -22.92 -17.88 -1.40
CA LEU A 282 -22.02 -19.03 -1.28
C LEU A 282 -20.79 -18.92 -2.20
N GLY A 283 -20.67 -17.87 -3.01
CA GLY A 283 -19.55 -17.63 -3.89
C GLY A 283 -18.49 -16.75 -3.23
N CYS A 284 -17.24 -17.19 -3.21
CA CYS A 284 -16.10 -16.35 -2.84
C CYS A 284 -15.38 -15.86 -4.11
N VAL A 285 -15.02 -14.58 -4.12
CA VAL A 285 -14.12 -13.99 -5.12
C VAL A 285 -12.74 -13.87 -4.48
N PHE A 286 -11.75 -14.54 -5.07
CA PHE A 286 -10.36 -14.44 -4.67
C PHE A 286 -9.69 -13.29 -5.41
N MET A 287 -9.09 -12.39 -4.65
CA MET A 287 -8.29 -11.30 -5.19
C MET A 287 -6.83 -11.52 -4.85
N SER A 288 -5.96 -10.91 -5.65
CA SER A 288 -4.53 -10.99 -5.44
C SER A 288 -4.13 -10.31 -4.13
N GLY A 289 -3.33 -10.99 -3.32
CA GLY A 289 -2.83 -10.50 -2.03
C GLY A 289 -3.53 -11.12 -0.83
N SER A 290 -3.24 -10.58 0.35
CA SER A 290 -3.79 -11.01 1.63
C SER A 290 -4.45 -9.84 2.34
N PHE A 291 -5.35 -10.14 3.29
CA PHE A 291 -5.79 -9.14 4.27
C PHE A 291 -4.58 -8.55 5.01
N ILE A 292 -4.71 -7.30 5.46
CA ILE A 292 -3.68 -6.56 6.21
C ILE A 292 -3.28 -7.38 7.46
N ASP A 293 -1.99 -7.60 7.72
CA ASP A 293 -1.59 -8.27 8.96
C ASP A 293 -2.15 -7.55 10.18
N GLY A 294 -2.51 -8.32 11.20
CA GLY A 294 -3.24 -7.81 12.36
C GLY A 294 -4.75 -7.88 12.18
N THR A 295 -5.24 -8.05 10.95
CA THR A 295 -6.67 -8.29 10.72
C THR A 295 -7.07 -9.61 11.38
N ASP A 296 -8.17 -9.58 12.13
CA ASP A 296 -8.75 -10.78 12.73
C ASP A 296 -9.01 -11.84 11.65
N CYS A 297 -8.70 -13.09 11.97
CA CYS A 297 -8.96 -14.24 11.13
C CYS A 297 -9.76 -15.35 11.81
N GLY A 298 -10.46 -15.02 12.90
CA GLY A 298 -11.24 -15.94 13.72
C GLY A 298 -10.44 -16.55 14.88
N PHE A 299 -11.13 -17.04 15.92
CA PHE A 299 -10.54 -17.74 17.08
C PHE A 299 -9.35 -17.03 17.74
N HIS A 300 -9.43 -15.71 17.95
CA HIS A 300 -8.33 -14.90 18.49
C HIS A 300 -7.01 -15.09 17.70
N ALA A 301 -7.15 -15.13 16.38
CA ALA A 301 -6.04 -15.23 15.44
C ALA A 301 -6.01 -14.02 14.52
N ARG A 302 -4.82 -13.70 14.01
CA ARG A 302 -4.62 -12.58 13.11
C ARG A 302 -3.77 -12.96 11.91
N CYS A 303 -3.96 -12.21 10.84
CA CYS A 303 -3.13 -12.34 9.65
C CYS A 303 -1.70 -11.91 9.94
N ARG A 304 -0.74 -12.74 9.50
CA ARG A 304 0.71 -12.53 9.59
C ARG A 304 1.37 -13.21 8.40
N ASP A 305 1.95 -12.43 7.49
CA ASP A 305 2.63 -12.94 6.29
C ASP A 305 1.69 -13.76 5.40
N GLY A 306 0.44 -13.28 5.25
CA GLY A 306 -0.60 -13.98 4.48
C GLY A 306 -1.17 -15.23 5.15
N LYS A 307 -0.72 -15.60 6.36
CA LYS A 307 -1.24 -16.76 7.10
C LYS A 307 -2.03 -16.35 8.33
N CYS A 308 -3.07 -17.13 8.66
CA CYS A 308 -3.82 -16.93 9.89
C CYS A 308 -3.08 -17.57 11.07
N LYS A 309 -2.56 -16.74 11.98
CA LYS A 309 -1.77 -17.16 13.14
C LYS A 309 -2.52 -16.79 14.43
N GLY A 310 -2.86 -17.78 15.26
CA GLY A 310 -3.36 -17.61 16.62
C GLY A 310 -2.38 -16.86 17.54
N GLU A 311 -2.92 -16.09 18.50
CA GLU A 311 -2.13 -15.33 19.47
C GLU A 311 -1.19 -16.18 20.33
N ASN A 312 -1.56 -17.43 20.60
CA ASN A 312 -0.80 -18.37 21.40
C ASN A 312 -0.98 -19.81 20.89
N GLY A 313 -0.24 -20.77 21.46
CA GLY A 313 -0.30 -22.17 21.05
C GLY A 313 -1.68 -22.81 21.15
N PHE A 314 -2.53 -22.36 22.09
CA PHE A 314 -3.90 -22.85 22.23
C PHE A 314 -4.80 -22.39 21.07
N TYR A 315 -4.77 -21.10 20.73
CA TYR A 315 -5.54 -20.58 19.60
C TYR A 315 -5.03 -21.10 18.25
N GLN A 316 -3.72 -21.30 18.12
CA GLN A 316 -3.13 -21.98 16.96
C GLN A 316 -3.65 -23.42 16.83
N PHE A 317 -3.74 -24.15 17.95
CA PHE A 317 -4.34 -25.49 17.96
C PHE A 317 -5.82 -25.46 17.58
N LEU A 318 -6.61 -24.51 18.11
CA LEU A 318 -8.03 -24.38 17.77
C LEU A 318 -8.24 -24.10 16.27
N LEU A 319 -7.44 -23.20 15.69
CA LEU A 319 -7.46 -22.94 14.24
C LEU A 319 -7.16 -24.20 13.44
N LEU A 320 -6.13 -24.95 13.82
CA LEU A 320 -5.76 -26.20 13.16
C LEU A 320 -6.85 -27.28 13.31
N PHE A 321 -7.44 -27.37 14.50
CA PHE A 321 -8.53 -28.29 14.83
C PHE A 321 -9.74 -28.05 13.94
N GLN A 322 -10.15 -26.78 13.81
CA GLN A 322 -11.31 -26.43 13.02
C GLN A 322 -11.05 -26.54 11.51
N ARG A 323 -9.83 -26.21 11.05
CA ARG A 323 -9.46 -26.34 9.64
C ARG A 323 -9.37 -27.80 9.18
N ASN A 324 -9.06 -28.72 10.10
CA ASN A 324 -8.87 -30.14 9.80
C ASN A 324 -9.85 -31.03 10.56
N LEU A 325 -11.12 -30.65 10.67
CA LEU A 325 -12.15 -31.42 11.39
C LEU A 325 -12.15 -32.92 11.07
N ALA A 326 -11.90 -33.29 9.81
CA ALA A 326 -11.82 -34.69 9.37
C ALA A 326 -10.68 -35.50 10.01
N VAL A 327 -9.58 -34.85 10.41
CA VAL A 327 -8.41 -35.47 11.06
C VAL A 327 -8.44 -35.24 12.56
N SER A 328 -8.81 -34.03 12.99
CA SER A 328 -8.72 -33.61 14.37
C SER A 328 -9.75 -34.29 15.27
N VAL A 329 -10.98 -34.52 14.80
CA VAL A 329 -12.01 -35.25 15.56
C VAL A 329 -11.61 -36.69 15.88
N PRO A 330 -11.14 -37.52 14.90
CA PRO A 330 -10.63 -38.85 15.21
C PRO A 330 -9.47 -38.84 16.22
N VAL A 331 -8.53 -37.90 16.08
CA VAL A 331 -7.35 -37.80 16.97
C VAL A 331 -7.77 -37.47 18.40
N THR A 332 -8.68 -36.53 18.63
CA THR A 332 -9.17 -36.24 20.00
C THR A 332 -9.93 -37.41 20.60
N ILE A 333 -10.69 -38.17 19.82
CA ILE A 333 -11.37 -39.38 20.30
C ILE A 333 -10.33 -40.42 20.75
N VAL A 334 -9.30 -40.68 19.94
CA VAL A 334 -8.25 -41.66 20.26
C VAL A 334 -7.46 -41.23 21.50
N VAL A 335 -7.04 -39.97 21.59
CA VAL A 335 -6.31 -39.46 22.76
C VAL A 335 -7.17 -39.52 24.02
N GLY A 336 -8.46 -39.16 23.92
CA GLY A 336 -9.41 -39.26 25.03
C GLY A 336 -9.58 -40.69 25.54
N LEU A 337 -9.70 -41.67 24.62
CA LEU A 337 -9.77 -43.09 24.97
C LEU A 337 -8.48 -43.58 25.65
N ILE A 338 -7.32 -43.14 25.19
CA ILE A 338 -6.02 -43.48 25.81
C ILE A 338 -5.93 -42.93 27.25
N ILE A 339 -6.31 -41.67 27.47
CA ILE A 339 -6.28 -41.05 28.80
C ILE A 339 -7.22 -41.79 29.76
N VAL A 340 -8.44 -42.12 29.31
CA VAL A 340 -9.41 -42.90 30.11
C VAL A 340 -8.88 -44.30 30.42
N SER A 341 -8.10 -44.92 29.54
CA SER A 341 -7.53 -46.25 29.78
C SER A 341 -6.32 -46.27 30.72
N ILE A 342 -5.73 -45.11 31.05
CA ILE A 342 -4.56 -44.98 31.94
C ILE A 342 -4.98 -44.58 33.37
N ILE A 343 -6.24 -44.16 33.57
CA ILE A 343 -6.85 -43.83 34.86
C ILE A 343 -7.63 -45.04 35.40
#